data_AF-A0A9P4LQ98-F1
#
_entry.id   AF-A0A9P4LQ98-F1
#
_cell.length_a   1.000
_cell.length_b   1.000
_cell.length_c   1.000
_cell.angle_alpha   90.00
_cell.angle_beta   90.00
_cell.angle_gamma   90.00
#
_symmetry.space_group_name_H-M   'P 1'
#
loop_
_entity.id
_entity.type
_entity.pdbx_description
1 polymer ?
#
loop_
_entity_poly.entity_id
_entity_poly.type
_entity_poly.pdbx_seq_one_letter_code
_entity_poly.pdbx_strand_id
1 'polypeptide(L)'
;MASESIVRTTEEQQQHDITVGTIKCTASIPFGGEEQWLYLPATKKFDLSRGSEQKIVFECNEAERNHSGFMIDPATAVLIIVDMQNYFINPIYRDHAAGIAAVGPTIKAIERCRKEGIQIAWLNWGITDEDLKKMAPAIQRGFSKTLGWHVGLGARLPDRQGRCLFKRSWNADLYEPMKAVAQPGDLFFDKTRMSGLWSTEEPLHEYLRASGKQTLLFAGVNTDQCVFGTVSDAYSYGWDCILLNDCTGTMTGRGAQELAEYQISQNMGFVTNSSALCEAELPFITPKACKLCDQIIDDFLPSLTLSVSWKKDGADLGNTIKPKHLQSQPSITLHDSTGSVTSTKSGLTYVITLTDPDAPSRDNPEWGEMCHWIATNVSVSEETLSVLPLPEFGLTDTTIDVSMKGGPDDVIEYKPPGPPPKTGKHRYVFLVFAPKNGTTEPLHLSKPKDRQHWGTGEERGGVRDWAGDNGLVPVAANFIYAKNKKQ
;
A
#
# COMPACT_ATOMS: atom_id res chain seq x y z
N MET A 1 -23.23 -15.15 -61.36
CA MET A 1 -22.04 -15.50 -62.15
C MET A 1 -20.87 -15.62 -61.19
N ALA A 2 -20.19 -16.78 -61.25
CA ALA A 2 -18.84 -17.16 -60.76
C ALA A 2 -18.31 -16.43 -59.49
N SER A 3 -18.13 -17.06 -58.32
CA SER A 3 -17.27 -18.22 -57.98
C SER A 3 -15.87 -18.16 -58.57
N GLU A 4 -14.88 -17.81 -57.75
CA GLU A 4 -13.58 -18.47 -57.80
C GLU A 4 -12.83 -18.35 -56.46
N SER A 5 -12.35 -19.51 -56.04
CA SER A 5 -11.61 -19.85 -54.83
C SER A 5 -10.10 -19.78 -55.09
N ILE A 6 -9.32 -19.24 -54.15
CA ILE A 6 -7.86 -19.46 -54.08
C ILE A 6 -7.52 -19.62 -52.59
N VAL A 7 -7.50 -20.87 -52.09
CA VAL A 7 -6.33 -21.74 -51.87
C VAL A 7 -5.38 -21.21 -50.78
N ARG A 8 -5.36 -21.94 -49.67
CA ARG A 8 -4.37 -21.89 -48.58
C ARG A 8 -3.00 -22.33 -49.12
N THR A 9 -1.97 -21.58 -48.78
CA THR A 9 -0.59 -22.08 -48.68
C THR A 9 -0.01 -21.67 -47.34
N THR A 10 0.35 -22.69 -46.57
CA THR A 10 1.16 -22.68 -45.36
C THR A 10 2.55 -22.13 -45.68
N GLU A 11 2.96 -21.07 -44.99
CA GLU A 11 4.38 -20.73 -44.84
C GLU A 11 4.75 -20.90 -43.37
N GLU A 12 5.54 -21.94 -43.14
CA GLU A 12 6.32 -22.17 -41.93
C GLU A 12 7.28 -20.99 -41.75
N GLN A 13 6.96 -20.07 -40.84
CA GLN A 13 7.98 -19.18 -40.29
C GLN A 13 8.55 -19.82 -39.03
N GLN A 14 9.79 -20.28 -39.21
CA GLN A 14 10.70 -20.74 -38.18
C GLN A 14 10.66 -19.80 -36.98
N GLN A 15 10.28 -20.38 -35.85
CA GLN A 15 10.38 -19.81 -34.53
C GLN A 15 11.87 -19.64 -34.21
N HIS A 16 12.41 -18.45 -34.46
CA HIS A 16 13.63 -18.00 -33.82
C HIS A 16 13.31 -17.77 -32.35
N ASP A 17 13.55 -18.84 -31.58
CA ASP A 17 13.54 -18.86 -30.13
C ASP A 17 14.69 -17.97 -29.64
N ILE A 18 14.42 -16.68 -29.46
CA ILE A 18 15.28 -15.74 -28.75
C ILE A 18 14.45 -15.13 -27.63
N THR A 19 14.09 -15.94 -26.64
CA THR A 19 13.64 -15.41 -25.36
C THR A 19 14.80 -15.50 -24.39
N VAL A 20 15.60 -14.43 -24.34
CA VAL A 20 16.52 -14.16 -23.23
C VAL A 20 15.66 -14.09 -21.95
N GLY A 21 16.08 -14.82 -20.92
CA GLY A 21 15.30 -15.15 -19.73
C GLY A 21 14.45 -14.00 -19.18
N THR A 22 13.18 -14.28 -18.93
CA THR A 22 12.25 -13.33 -18.31
C THR A 22 12.71 -13.07 -16.88
N ILE A 23 13.30 -11.90 -16.62
CA ILE A 23 13.51 -11.42 -15.26
C ILE A 23 12.12 -11.24 -14.65
N LYS A 24 11.73 -12.12 -13.73
CA LYS A 24 10.54 -11.90 -12.90
C LYS A 24 10.88 -10.82 -11.89
N CYS A 25 10.56 -9.58 -12.22
CA CYS A 25 10.59 -8.48 -11.26
C CYS A 25 9.66 -8.84 -10.10
N THR A 26 10.21 -9.13 -8.92
CA THR A 26 9.45 -9.39 -7.69
C THR A 26 9.34 -8.13 -6.82
N ALA A 27 10.09 -7.08 -7.15
CA ALA A 27 10.00 -5.80 -6.47
C ALA A 27 8.67 -5.12 -6.77
N SER A 28 8.14 -4.41 -5.79
CA SER A 28 6.99 -3.53 -5.98
C SER A 28 7.34 -2.42 -6.98
N ILE A 29 6.42 -2.13 -7.88
CA ILE A 29 6.54 -1.07 -8.88
C ILE A 29 5.77 0.16 -8.36
N PRO A 30 6.44 1.28 -8.09
CA PRO A 30 5.76 2.49 -7.63
C PRO A 30 5.02 3.19 -8.78
N PHE A 31 3.84 3.73 -8.46
CA PHE A 31 3.03 4.59 -9.31
C PHE A 31 2.74 5.88 -8.56
N GLY A 32 3.00 7.03 -9.17
CA GLY A 32 2.79 8.35 -8.55
C GLY A 32 4.10 9.04 -8.13
N GLY A 33 3.95 10.19 -7.48
CA GLY A 33 5.05 11.06 -7.01
C GLY A 33 5.45 10.74 -5.56
N GLU A 34 5.22 11.68 -4.65
CA GLU A 34 5.44 11.48 -3.20
C GLU A 34 4.39 10.54 -2.60
N GLU A 35 3.14 10.65 -3.06
CA GLU A 35 2.02 9.78 -2.69
C GLU A 35 1.95 8.60 -3.68
N GLN A 36 2.57 7.47 -3.32
CA GLN A 36 2.74 6.32 -4.21
C GLN A 36 1.72 5.21 -3.95
N TRP A 37 1.23 4.63 -5.05
CA TRP A 37 0.70 3.26 -5.03
C TRP A 37 1.81 2.28 -5.37
N LEU A 38 1.79 1.10 -4.77
CA LEU A 38 2.74 0.04 -5.10
C LEU A 38 2.02 -1.09 -5.83
N TYR A 39 2.34 -1.32 -7.09
CA TYR A 39 1.92 -2.55 -7.77
C TYR A 39 2.84 -3.69 -7.39
N LEU A 40 2.28 -4.82 -6.96
CA LEU A 40 2.99 -6.01 -6.54
C LEU A 40 2.96 -7.05 -7.66
N PRO A 41 4.02 -7.23 -8.47
CA PRO A 41 3.95 -8.11 -9.65
C PRO A 41 3.70 -9.58 -9.31
N ALA A 42 4.10 -10.02 -8.11
CA ALA A 42 3.93 -11.39 -7.65
C ALA A 42 2.46 -11.77 -7.44
N THR A 43 1.66 -10.83 -6.92
CA THR A 43 0.23 -11.04 -6.68
C THR A 43 -0.63 -10.37 -7.73
N LYS A 44 -0.09 -9.43 -8.51
CA LYS A 44 -0.79 -8.52 -9.42
C LYS A 44 -1.80 -7.63 -8.70
N LYS A 45 -1.50 -7.23 -7.47
CA LYS A 45 -2.33 -6.34 -6.65
C LYS A 45 -1.72 -4.95 -6.54
N PHE A 46 -2.55 -3.95 -6.33
CA PHE A 46 -2.10 -2.60 -5.95
C PHE A 46 -2.14 -2.41 -4.43
N ASP A 47 -1.18 -1.70 -3.88
CA ASP A 47 -1.16 -1.29 -2.48
C ASP A 47 -1.28 0.23 -2.41
N LEU A 48 -2.42 0.71 -1.93
CA LEU A 48 -2.74 2.12 -1.73
C LEU A 48 -2.54 2.53 -0.26
N SER A 49 -2.18 1.60 0.62
CA SER A 49 -2.10 1.83 2.06
C SER A 49 -0.92 2.69 2.51
N ARG A 50 -0.02 3.07 1.58
CA ARG A 50 1.19 3.86 1.84
C ARG A 50 2.04 3.28 2.99
N GLY A 51 2.12 1.95 3.03
CA GLY A 51 2.91 1.21 4.02
C GLY A 51 2.22 0.95 5.35
N SER A 52 0.93 1.25 5.50
CA SER A 52 0.19 1.00 6.74
C SER A 52 0.26 -0.46 7.18
N GLU A 53 0.35 -0.73 8.48
CA GLU A 53 0.33 -2.08 9.02
C GLU A 53 -1.07 -2.70 8.93
N GLN A 54 -2.12 -1.86 9.02
CA GLN A 54 -3.50 -2.29 8.89
C GLN A 54 -3.95 -2.13 7.45
N LYS A 55 -4.17 -3.25 6.75
CA LYS A 55 -4.64 -3.26 5.37
C LYS A 55 -5.89 -4.11 5.23
N ILE A 56 -6.85 -3.64 4.45
CA ILE A 56 -7.95 -4.46 3.94
C ILE A 56 -7.58 -4.87 2.51
N VAL A 57 -7.62 -6.18 2.22
CA VAL A 57 -7.29 -6.74 0.90
C VAL A 57 -8.56 -7.03 0.11
N PHE A 58 -8.73 -6.34 -1.02
CA PHE A 58 -9.81 -6.59 -1.96
C PHE A 58 -9.32 -7.52 -3.05
N GLU A 59 -10.02 -8.64 -3.23
CA GLU A 59 -9.80 -9.55 -4.36
C GLU A 59 -10.66 -9.12 -5.57
N CYS A 60 -10.11 -9.25 -6.77
CA CYS A 60 -10.76 -8.91 -8.02
C CYS A 60 -10.48 -9.98 -9.09
N ASN A 61 -11.44 -10.14 -10.00
CA ASN A 61 -11.22 -10.99 -11.17
C ASN A 61 -10.25 -10.30 -12.14
N GLU A 62 -9.04 -10.85 -12.27
CA GLU A 62 -8.00 -10.31 -13.16
C GLU A 62 -8.47 -10.17 -14.61
N ALA A 63 -9.28 -11.12 -15.09
CA ALA A 63 -9.79 -11.10 -16.46
C ALA A 63 -10.72 -9.90 -16.75
N GLU A 64 -11.28 -9.29 -15.71
CA GLU A 64 -12.20 -8.16 -15.82
C GLU A 64 -11.52 -6.81 -15.54
N ARG A 65 -10.43 -6.79 -14.76
CA ARG A 65 -9.88 -5.56 -14.17
C ARG A 65 -8.38 -5.34 -14.40
N ASN A 66 -7.69 -6.17 -15.19
CA ASN A 66 -6.23 -6.10 -15.43
C ASN A 66 -5.34 -6.22 -14.18
N HIS A 67 -5.94 -6.44 -13.00
CA HIS A 67 -5.28 -6.65 -11.71
C HIS A 67 -6.08 -7.67 -10.89
N SER A 68 -5.43 -8.37 -9.98
CA SER A 68 -6.08 -9.39 -9.13
C SER A 68 -6.67 -8.81 -7.85
N GLY A 69 -6.43 -7.52 -7.56
CA GLY A 69 -6.95 -6.88 -6.35
C GLY A 69 -6.22 -5.60 -5.95
N PHE A 70 -6.60 -5.05 -4.82
CA PHE A 70 -5.93 -3.88 -4.23
C PHE A 70 -6.04 -3.86 -2.70
N MET A 71 -5.23 -3.05 -2.04
CA MET A 71 -5.18 -2.91 -0.58
C MET A 71 -5.34 -1.45 -0.17
N ILE A 72 -6.07 -1.21 0.92
CA ILE A 72 -6.26 0.13 1.48
C ILE A 72 -6.03 0.12 2.99
N ASP A 73 -5.65 1.26 3.54
CA ASP A 73 -5.68 1.49 4.98
C ASP A 73 -7.10 1.97 5.39
N PRO A 74 -7.82 1.23 6.26
CA PRO A 74 -9.15 1.64 6.71
C PRO A 74 -9.14 2.94 7.51
N ALA A 75 -8.08 3.26 8.25
CA ALA A 75 -7.98 4.45 9.07
C ALA A 75 -7.94 5.74 8.22
N THR A 76 -7.36 5.67 7.02
CA THR A 76 -7.33 6.78 6.05
C THR A 76 -8.47 6.74 5.05
N ALA A 77 -9.39 5.79 5.17
CA ALA A 77 -10.51 5.63 4.25
C ALA A 77 -11.81 6.32 4.74
N VAL A 78 -12.67 6.66 3.79
CA VAL A 78 -14.05 7.16 4.01
C VAL A 78 -15.01 6.51 3.02
N LEU A 79 -16.15 6.00 3.49
CA LEU A 79 -17.29 5.62 2.64
C LEU A 79 -18.21 6.83 2.46
N ILE A 80 -18.29 7.34 1.23
CA ILE A 80 -19.13 8.45 0.82
C ILE A 80 -20.41 7.90 0.15
N ILE A 81 -21.55 8.17 0.78
CA ILE A 81 -22.87 7.73 0.32
C ILE A 81 -23.60 8.93 -0.27
N VAL A 82 -23.79 8.90 -1.59
CA VAL A 82 -24.26 10.05 -2.36
C VAL A 82 -25.77 10.01 -2.56
N ASP A 83 -26.46 11.06 -2.15
CA ASP A 83 -27.85 11.40 -2.49
C ASP A 83 -28.88 10.26 -2.27
N MET A 84 -28.69 9.44 -1.24
CA MET A 84 -29.69 8.42 -0.83
C MET A 84 -30.86 9.07 -0.08
N GLN A 85 -31.44 10.12 -0.68
CA GLN A 85 -32.49 10.97 -0.15
C GLN A 85 -33.86 10.58 -0.73
N ASN A 86 -34.93 10.97 -0.03
CA ASN A 86 -36.30 10.71 -0.45
C ASN A 86 -36.59 11.18 -1.88
N TYR A 87 -36.10 12.35 -2.29
CA TYR A 87 -36.32 12.90 -3.63
C TYR A 87 -35.84 11.99 -4.78
N PHE A 88 -34.78 11.21 -4.55
CA PHE A 88 -34.16 10.37 -5.56
C PHE A 88 -34.64 8.93 -5.50
N ILE A 89 -34.80 8.36 -4.30
CA ILE A 89 -35.07 6.94 -4.11
C ILE A 89 -36.55 6.64 -3.86
N ASN A 90 -37.29 7.54 -3.22
CA ASN A 90 -38.65 7.24 -2.78
C ASN A 90 -39.58 7.04 -4.00
N PRO A 91 -40.32 5.91 -4.08
CA PRO A 91 -41.20 5.61 -5.21
C PRO A 91 -42.25 6.67 -5.53
N ILE A 92 -42.59 7.55 -4.58
CA ILE A 92 -43.54 8.65 -4.84
C ILE A 92 -43.04 9.64 -5.90
N TYR A 93 -41.72 9.76 -6.10
CA TYR A 93 -41.15 10.69 -7.08
C TYR A 93 -40.85 10.02 -8.41
N ARG A 94 -40.38 8.78 -8.38
CA ARG A 94 -39.90 8.05 -9.56
C ARG A 94 -39.70 6.58 -9.25
N ASP A 95 -39.78 5.76 -10.28
CA ASP A 95 -39.34 4.36 -10.23
C ASP A 95 -37.82 4.30 -10.43
N HIS A 96 -37.06 4.35 -9.33
CA HIS A 96 -35.60 4.21 -9.33
C HIS A 96 -35.21 2.81 -8.89
N ALA A 97 -35.60 1.80 -9.67
CA ALA A 97 -35.38 0.39 -9.35
C ALA A 97 -33.90 0.05 -9.04
N ALA A 98 -32.95 0.60 -9.79
CA ALA A 98 -31.51 0.40 -9.55
C ALA A 98 -31.04 1.02 -8.22
N GLY A 99 -31.50 2.24 -7.91
CA GLY A 99 -31.20 2.90 -6.64
C GLY A 99 -31.80 2.18 -5.44
N ILE A 100 -33.01 1.62 -5.58
CA ILE A 100 -33.64 0.77 -4.57
C ILE A 100 -32.84 -0.54 -4.39
N ALA A 101 -32.40 -1.16 -5.48
CA ALA A 101 -31.60 -2.38 -5.43
C ALA A 101 -30.25 -2.16 -4.71
N ALA A 102 -29.66 -0.97 -4.85
CA ALA A 102 -28.42 -0.58 -4.17
C ALA A 102 -28.56 -0.42 -2.64
N VAL A 103 -29.79 -0.31 -2.11
CA VAL A 103 -30.01 -0.05 -0.68
C VAL A 103 -29.45 -1.17 0.20
N GLY A 104 -29.81 -2.42 -0.09
CA GLY A 104 -29.36 -3.57 0.70
C GLY A 104 -27.84 -3.76 0.72
N PRO A 105 -27.17 -3.77 -0.44
CA PRO A 105 -25.70 -3.78 -0.55
C PRO A 105 -25.03 -2.63 0.22
N THR A 106 -25.56 -1.41 0.10
CA THR A 106 -24.99 -0.24 0.78
C THR A 106 -25.08 -0.38 2.30
N ILE A 107 -26.18 -0.92 2.84
CA ILE A 107 -26.30 -1.18 4.28
C ILE A 107 -25.22 -2.15 4.77
N LYS A 108 -24.98 -3.24 4.03
CA LYS A 108 -23.90 -4.19 4.36
C LYS A 108 -22.52 -3.55 4.30
N ALA A 109 -22.29 -2.69 3.29
CA ALA A 109 -21.05 -1.94 3.17
C ALA A 109 -20.84 -1.00 4.35
N ILE A 110 -21.88 -0.29 4.81
CA ILE A 110 -21.83 0.56 6.02
C ILE A 110 -21.44 -0.25 7.25
N GLU A 111 -22.10 -1.40 7.47
CA GLU A 111 -21.82 -2.29 8.59
C GLU A 111 -20.37 -2.77 8.59
N ARG A 112 -19.86 -3.19 7.43
CA ARG A 112 -18.46 -3.60 7.28
C ARG A 112 -17.52 -2.43 7.53
N CYS A 113 -17.74 -1.28 6.90
CA CYS A 113 -16.91 -0.09 7.06
C CYS A 113 -16.81 0.32 8.54
N ARG A 114 -17.92 0.34 9.28
CA ARG A 114 -17.90 0.66 10.72
C ARG A 114 -17.10 -0.36 11.54
N LYS A 115 -17.24 -1.65 11.25
CA LYS A 115 -16.48 -2.70 11.92
C LYS A 115 -14.97 -2.50 11.77
N GLU A 116 -14.54 -2.01 10.60
CA GLU A 116 -13.13 -1.76 10.29
C GLU A 116 -12.64 -0.35 10.62
N GLY A 117 -13.50 0.51 11.19
CA GLY A 117 -13.15 1.90 11.52
C GLY A 117 -13.10 2.86 10.33
N ILE A 118 -13.63 2.46 9.17
CA ILE A 118 -13.79 3.35 8.01
C ILE A 118 -14.90 4.36 8.31
N GLN A 119 -14.59 5.65 8.17
CA GLN A 119 -15.53 6.74 8.44
C GLN A 119 -16.69 6.72 7.43
N ILE A 120 -17.92 6.91 7.91
CA ILE A 120 -19.11 7.05 7.06
C ILE A 120 -19.40 8.54 6.84
N ALA A 121 -19.65 8.93 5.58
CA ALA A 121 -20.03 10.28 5.18
C ALA A 121 -21.25 10.26 4.25
N TRP A 122 -22.32 10.93 4.67
CA TRP A 122 -23.52 11.17 3.89
C TRP A 122 -23.38 12.47 3.11
N LEU A 123 -23.34 12.38 1.78
CA LEU A 123 -23.18 13.52 0.89
C LEU A 123 -24.48 13.74 0.11
N ASN A 124 -25.21 14.78 0.46
CA ASN A 124 -26.61 14.94 0.05
C ASN A 124 -26.86 16.32 -0.54
N TRP A 125 -27.83 16.45 -1.46
CA TRP A 125 -28.31 17.77 -1.86
C TRP A 125 -28.96 18.49 -0.68
N GLY A 126 -28.45 19.67 -0.36
CA GLY A 126 -28.97 20.50 0.72
C GLY A 126 -28.78 21.96 0.38
N ILE A 127 -29.75 22.53 -0.31
CA ILE A 127 -29.61 23.82 -0.96
C ILE A 127 -30.31 24.93 -0.17
N THR A 128 -29.83 26.18 -0.28
CA THR A 128 -30.40 27.39 0.33
C THR A 128 -30.80 28.43 -0.73
N ASP A 129 -31.45 29.51 -0.29
CA ASP A 129 -31.83 30.62 -1.17
C ASP A 129 -30.61 31.37 -1.71
N GLU A 130 -29.50 31.38 -0.97
CA GLU A 130 -28.25 31.97 -1.43
C GLU A 130 -27.59 31.11 -2.51
N ASP A 131 -27.59 29.79 -2.32
CA ASP A 131 -27.04 28.84 -3.29
C ASP A 131 -27.74 28.95 -4.63
N LEU A 132 -29.07 29.07 -4.63
CA LEU A 132 -29.86 29.25 -5.85
C LEU A 132 -29.47 30.51 -6.63
N LYS A 133 -29.13 31.61 -5.95
CA LYS A 133 -28.71 32.86 -6.59
C LYS A 133 -27.35 32.72 -7.28
N LYS A 134 -26.45 31.92 -6.72
CA LYS A 134 -25.09 31.67 -7.23
C LYS A 134 -25.02 30.45 -8.17
N MET A 135 -26.13 29.74 -8.36
CA MET A 135 -26.14 28.48 -9.10
C MET A 135 -25.98 28.69 -10.60
N ALA A 136 -25.06 27.95 -11.22
CA ALA A 136 -24.87 28.04 -12.65
C ALA A 136 -26.12 27.55 -13.41
N PRO A 137 -26.51 28.20 -14.53
CA PRO A 137 -27.73 27.89 -15.27
C PRO A 137 -27.82 26.43 -15.74
N ALA A 138 -26.68 25.79 -16.04
CA ALA A 138 -26.65 24.40 -16.48
C ALA A 138 -27.20 23.42 -15.42
N ILE A 139 -26.94 23.68 -14.13
CA ILE A 139 -27.49 22.87 -13.03
C ILE A 139 -28.99 23.10 -12.94
N GLN A 140 -29.44 24.36 -12.93
CA GLN A 140 -30.87 24.67 -12.86
C GLN A 140 -31.65 24.10 -14.06
N ARG A 141 -31.04 24.09 -15.26
CA ARG A 141 -31.62 23.48 -16.46
C ARG A 141 -31.95 22.01 -16.26
N GLY A 142 -31.05 21.25 -15.64
CA GLY A 142 -31.25 19.84 -15.33
C GLY A 142 -32.47 19.60 -14.44
N PHE A 143 -32.81 20.57 -13.59
CA PHE A 143 -33.96 20.50 -12.68
C PHE A 143 -35.19 21.29 -13.15
N SER A 144 -35.26 21.71 -14.42
CA SER A 144 -36.32 22.62 -14.87
C SER A 144 -37.67 21.94 -15.09
N LYS A 145 -38.69 22.42 -14.37
CA LYS A 145 -40.10 21.98 -14.54
C LYS A 145 -40.66 22.40 -15.89
N THR A 146 -40.34 23.61 -16.36
CA THR A 146 -40.85 24.17 -17.61
C THR A 146 -40.40 23.37 -18.83
N LEU A 147 -39.26 22.69 -18.72
CA LEU A 147 -38.72 21.84 -19.78
C LEU A 147 -39.14 20.37 -19.63
N GLY A 148 -39.91 20.02 -18.59
CA GLY A 148 -40.45 18.67 -18.38
C GLY A 148 -39.49 17.63 -17.80
N TRP A 149 -38.32 18.04 -17.28
CA TRP A 149 -37.28 17.10 -16.82
C TRP A 149 -37.47 16.72 -15.35
N HIS A 150 -37.58 17.69 -14.45
CA HIS A 150 -37.72 17.49 -13.01
C HIS A 150 -38.48 18.64 -12.34
N VAL A 151 -38.75 18.53 -11.04
CA VAL A 151 -39.28 19.66 -10.26
C VAL A 151 -38.17 20.69 -10.04
N GLY A 152 -38.45 21.96 -10.36
CA GLY A 152 -37.55 23.10 -10.14
C GLY A 152 -36.87 23.08 -8.78
N LEU A 153 -35.55 23.24 -8.73
CA LEU A 153 -34.82 23.41 -7.47
C LEU A 153 -35.44 24.56 -6.67
N GLY A 154 -35.71 24.32 -5.39
CA GLY A 154 -36.40 25.28 -4.53
C GLY A 154 -37.91 25.45 -4.75
N ALA A 155 -38.50 24.80 -5.75
CA ALA A 155 -39.95 24.83 -5.91
C ALA A 155 -40.64 24.12 -4.74
N ARG A 156 -41.82 24.63 -4.34
CA ARG A 156 -42.60 24.02 -3.26
C ARG A 156 -43.24 22.72 -3.74
N LEU A 157 -42.96 21.63 -3.02
CA LEU A 157 -43.51 20.30 -3.28
C LEU A 157 -44.82 20.09 -2.50
N PRO A 158 -45.68 19.12 -2.93
CA PRO A 158 -46.94 18.82 -2.26
C PRO A 158 -46.79 18.30 -0.82
N ASP A 159 -47.91 18.17 -0.10
CA ASP A 159 -48.05 17.36 1.11
C ASP A 159 -46.96 17.52 2.17
N ARG A 160 -46.54 18.77 2.43
CA ARG A 160 -45.52 19.14 3.42
C ARG A 160 -44.12 18.54 3.14
N GLN A 161 -43.86 18.08 1.91
CA GLN A 161 -42.56 17.57 1.49
C GLN A 161 -41.46 18.64 1.47
N GLY A 162 -41.85 19.92 1.55
CA GLY A 162 -40.96 21.08 1.65
C GLY A 162 -40.59 21.65 0.28
N ARG A 163 -39.49 22.40 0.21
CA ARG A 163 -38.94 22.89 -1.06
C ARG A 163 -37.99 21.84 -1.65
N CYS A 164 -38.04 21.67 -2.97
CA CYS A 164 -37.23 20.70 -3.71
C CYS A 164 -35.73 20.87 -3.37
N LEU A 165 -35.13 19.84 -2.80
CA LEU A 165 -33.73 19.71 -2.40
C LEU A 165 -33.21 20.80 -1.45
N PHE A 166 -34.12 21.46 -0.75
CA PHE A 166 -33.75 22.44 0.29
C PHE A 166 -33.38 21.77 1.60
N LYS A 167 -32.40 22.36 2.29
CA LYS A 167 -32.01 21.92 3.63
C LYS A 167 -33.22 21.76 4.54
N ARG A 168 -33.21 20.68 5.33
CA ARG A 168 -34.25 20.36 6.34
C ARG A 168 -35.66 20.18 5.76
N SER A 169 -35.77 19.86 4.48
CA SER A 169 -37.02 19.44 3.86
C SER A 169 -37.10 17.90 3.87
N TRP A 170 -38.31 17.34 3.90
CA TRP A 170 -38.48 15.89 3.91
C TRP A 170 -37.92 15.23 2.65
N ASN A 171 -38.07 15.88 1.48
CA ASN A 171 -37.54 15.34 0.22
C ASN A 171 -36.00 15.34 0.18
N ALA A 172 -35.35 16.26 0.90
CA ALA A 172 -33.90 16.29 1.08
C ALA A 172 -33.43 15.45 2.29
N ASP A 173 -34.34 14.83 3.05
CA ASP A 173 -33.95 13.90 4.11
C ASP A 173 -33.57 12.54 3.51
N LEU A 174 -32.80 11.76 4.27
CA LEU A 174 -32.43 10.40 3.89
C LEU A 174 -33.68 9.55 3.63
N TYR A 175 -33.59 8.65 2.65
CA TYR A 175 -34.60 7.63 2.42
C TYR A 175 -34.70 6.69 3.62
N GLU A 176 -35.92 6.30 4.02
CA GLU A 176 -36.20 5.68 5.32
C GLU A 176 -35.25 4.53 5.72
N PRO A 177 -34.95 3.54 4.85
CA PRO A 177 -33.99 2.47 5.18
C PRO A 177 -32.58 2.98 5.44
N MET A 178 -32.13 4.02 4.73
CA MET A 178 -30.82 4.64 4.93
C MET A 178 -30.78 5.49 6.19
N LYS A 179 -31.88 6.19 6.46
CA LYS A 179 -32.04 6.95 7.70
C LYS A 179 -31.98 6.04 8.93
N ALA A 180 -32.54 4.84 8.85
CA ALA A 180 -32.54 3.87 9.94
C ALA A 180 -31.15 3.35 10.32
N VAL A 181 -30.20 3.34 9.36
CA VAL A 181 -28.82 2.88 9.60
C VAL A 181 -27.83 4.01 9.88
N ALA A 182 -28.25 5.26 9.72
CA ALA A 182 -27.45 6.42 10.09
C ALA A 182 -27.27 6.48 11.62
N GLN A 183 -26.04 6.76 12.08
CA GLN A 183 -25.69 6.73 13.50
C GLN A 183 -24.98 8.00 13.97
N PRO A 184 -25.05 8.32 15.28
CA PRO A 184 -24.17 9.33 15.86
C PRO A 184 -22.70 8.99 15.57
N GLY A 185 -21.96 9.92 14.98
CA GLY A 185 -20.57 9.71 14.53
C GLY A 185 -20.41 9.63 13.00
N ASP A 186 -21.49 9.39 12.27
CA ASP A 186 -21.48 9.60 10.82
C ASP A 186 -21.37 11.10 10.49
N LEU A 187 -20.76 11.42 9.35
CA LEU A 187 -20.63 12.79 8.87
C LEU A 187 -21.75 13.11 7.89
N PHE A 188 -22.23 14.36 7.89
CA PHE A 188 -23.28 14.81 7.00
C PHE A 188 -22.84 16.09 6.30
N PHE A 189 -22.82 16.03 4.97
CA PHE A 189 -22.42 17.14 4.11
C PHE A 189 -23.54 17.48 3.14
N ASP A 190 -23.91 18.75 3.10
CA ASP A 190 -24.80 19.29 2.09
C ASP A 190 -23.97 19.76 0.89
N LYS A 191 -24.28 19.26 -0.30
CA LYS A 191 -23.75 19.78 -1.57
C LYS A 191 -24.78 20.60 -2.32
N THR A 192 -24.27 21.52 -3.12
CA THR A 192 -25.09 22.46 -3.91
C THR A 192 -24.96 22.24 -5.42
N ARG A 193 -24.23 21.19 -5.82
CA ARG A 193 -23.94 20.78 -7.19
C ARG A 193 -24.03 19.25 -7.30
N MET A 194 -23.83 18.74 -8.52
CA MET A 194 -23.77 17.29 -8.75
C MET A 194 -22.66 16.64 -7.94
N SER A 195 -21.43 17.14 -8.09
CA SER A 195 -20.29 16.75 -7.27
C SER A 195 -20.34 17.44 -5.89
N GLY A 196 -19.93 16.72 -4.85
CA GLY A 196 -19.68 17.30 -3.51
C GLY A 196 -18.27 17.87 -3.32
N LEU A 197 -17.44 17.81 -4.36
CA LEU A 197 -16.03 18.22 -4.32
C LEU A 197 -15.69 19.26 -5.40
N TRP A 198 -16.70 19.89 -6.00
CA TRP A 198 -16.53 20.82 -7.12
C TRP A 198 -15.74 22.10 -6.77
N SER A 199 -15.52 22.37 -5.49
CA SER A 199 -14.75 23.51 -4.97
C SER A 199 -13.97 23.08 -3.72
N THR A 200 -12.81 23.71 -3.49
CA THR A 200 -12.02 23.52 -2.28
C THR A 200 -12.71 24.04 -1.02
N GLU A 201 -13.72 24.91 -1.19
CA GLU A 201 -14.56 25.48 -0.12
C GLU A 201 -15.73 24.56 0.27
N GLU A 202 -15.91 23.41 -0.41
CA GLU A 202 -16.98 22.48 -0.04
C GLU A 202 -16.66 21.80 1.31
N PRO A 203 -17.65 21.67 2.21
CA PRO A 203 -17.42 21.10 3.56
C PRO A 203 -16.80 19.70 3.55
N LEU A 204 -17.17 18.86 2.57
CA LEU A 204 -16.55 17.54 2.41
C LEU A 204 -15.08 17.66 2.03
N HIS A 205 -14.73 18.56 1.10
CA HIS A 205 -13.34 18.78 0.68
C HIS A 205 -12.48 19.24 1.87
N GLU A 206 -12.93 20.25 2.62
CA GLU A 206 -12.25 20.76 3.81
C GLU A 206 -12.01 19.65 4.85
N TYR A 207 -13.05 18.85 5.13
CA TYR A 207 -12.95 17.73 6.05
C TYR A 207 -11.91 16.70 5.60
N LEU A 208 -11.98 16.25 4.33
CA LEU A 208 -11.08 15.22 3.81
C LEU A 208 -9.61 15.66 3.87
N ARG A 209 -9.33 16.93 3.57
CA ARG A 209 -7.99 17.50 3.68
C ARG A 209 -7.53 17.63 5.13
N ALA A 210 -8.38 18.19 6.00
CA ALA A 210 -8.03 18.41 7.40
C ALA A 210 -7.81 17.10 8.18
N SER A 211 -8.53 16.03 7.80
CA SER A 211 -8.43 14.71 8.43
C SER A 211 -7.39 13.78 7.78
N GLY A 212 -6.66 14.25 6.75
CA GLY A 212 -5.63 13.45 6.09
C GLY A 212 -6.16 12.19 5.42
N LYS A 213 -7.42 12.20 4.97
CA LYS A 213 -8.04 11.03 4.30
C LYS A 213 -7.50 10.89 2.90
N GLN A 214 -7.17 9.66 2.53
CA GLN A 214 -6.46 9.32 1.29
C GLN A 214 -7.35 8.51 0.33
N THR A 215 -8.19 7.62 0.86
CA THR A 215 -8.98 6.69 0.05
C THR A 215 -10.47 6.93 0.23
N LEU A 216 -11.21 7.04 -0.87
CA LEU A 216 -12.65 7.31 -0.88
C LEU A 216 -13.39 6.16 -1.55
N LEU A 217 -14.28 5.52 -0.80
CA LEU A 217 -15.22 4.53 -1.31
C LEU A 217 -16.53 5.23 -1.65
N PHE A 218 -17.14 4.92 -2.80
CA PHE A 218 -18.32 5.60 -3.30
C PHE A 218 -19.50 4.65 -3.46
N ALA A 219 -20.65 5.09 -2.92
CA ALA A 219 -21.96 4.45 -3.04
C ALA A 219 -23.04 5.51 -3.31
N GLY A 220 -24.25 5.08 -3.64
CA GLY A 220 -25.42 5.93 -3.79
C GLY A 220 -25.81 6.22 -5.25
N VAL A 221 -26.50 7.34 -5.48
CA VAL A 221 -27.16 7.63 -6.76
C VAL A 221 -26.92 9.06 -7.24
N ASN A 222 -26.98 9.35 -8.54
CA ASN A 222 -26.97 8.39 -9.66
C ASN A 222 -25.52 8.06 -10.05
N THR A 223 -25.26 6.81 -10.43
CA THR A 223 -23.91 6.31 -10.80
C THR A 223 -23.18 7.22 -11.79
N ASP A 224 -23.83 7.60 -12.88
CA ASP A 224 -23.27 8.40 -13.98
C ASP A 224 -23.37 9.93 -13.78
N GLN A 225 -23.95 10.38 -12.66
CA GLN A 225 -24.19 11.81 -12.39
C GLN A 225 -23.49 12.26 -11.12
N CYS A 226 -24.19 12.33 -9.99
CA CYS A 226 -23.62 12.82 -8.73
C CYS A 226 -22.47 11.94 -8.21
N VAL A 227 -22.58 10.62 -8.35
CA VAL A 227 -21.51 9.69 -7.98
C VAL A 227 -20.30 9.89 -8.88
N PHE A 228 -20.46 9.73 -10.21
CA PHE A 228 -19.37 9.93 -11.17
C PHE A 228 -18.75 11.33 -11.10
N GLY A 229 -19.56 12.38 -10.95
CA GLY A 229 -19.07 13.75 -10.81
C GLY A 229 -18.21 13.93 -9.56
N THR A 230 -18.64 13.35 -8.43
CA THR A 230 -17.83 13.39 -7.20
C THR A 230 -16.56 12.56 -7.33
N VAL A 231 -16.61 11.39 -7.98
CA VAL A 231 -15.43 10.56 -8.27
C VAL A 231 -14.46 11.29 -9.18
N SER A 232 -14.94 11.93 -10.24
CA SER A 232 -14.12 12.66 -11.21
C SER A 232 -13.38 13.84 -10.56
N ASP A 233 -14.05 14.59 -9.70
CA ASP A 233 -13.40 15.66 -8.93
C ASP A 233 -12.43 15.08 -7.90
N ALA A 234 -12.84 14.03 -7.16
CA ALA A 234 -11.97 13.37 -6.18
C ALA A 234 -10.66 12.88 -6.80
N TYR A 235 -10.75 12.19 -7.94
CA TYR A 235 -9.61 11.76 -8.75
C TYR A 235 -8.73 12.94 -9.16
N SER A 236 -9.34 14.02 -9.67
CA SER A 236 -8.59 15.21 -10.13
C SER A 236 -7.86 15.92 -8.99
N TYR A 237 -8.42 15.88 -7.77
CA TYR A 237 -7.78 16.38 -6.56
C TYR A 237 -6.78 15.39 -5.94
N GLY A 238 -6.65 14.17 -6.46
CA GLY A 238 -5.63 13.20 -6.08
C GLY A 238 -6.02 12.22 -4.95
N TRP A 239 -7.32 12.03 -4.70
CA TRP A 239 -7.77 10.94 -3.80
C TRP A 239 -7.86 9.61 -4.53
N ASP A 240 -7.58 8.52 -3.82
CA ASP A 240 -7.77 7.19 -4.36
C ASP A 240 -9.26 6.86 -4.39
N CYS A 241 -9.80 6.61 -5.59
CA CYS A 241 -11.23 6.43 -5.77
C CYS A 241 -11.60 4.95 -5.94
N ILE A 242 -12.57 4.47 -5.16
CA ILE A 242 -13.08 3.10 -5.23
C ILE A 242 -14.61 3.15 -5.34
N LEU A 243 -15.18 2.68 -6.44
CA LEU A 243 -16.63 2.57 -6.61
C LEU A 243 -17.12 1.20 -6.15
N LEU A 244 -18.18 1.17 -5.34
CA LEU A 244 -18.92 -0.06 -5.01
C LEU A 244 -20.10 -0.19 -5.98
N ASN A 245 -19.94 -0.93 -7.07
CA ASN A 245 -20.88 -0.87 -8.20
C ASN A 245 -22.30 -1.32 -7.84
N ASP A 246 -22.45 -2.38 -7.06
CA ASP A 246 -23.71 -2.89 -6.54
C ASP A 246 -24.32 -2.02 -5.43
N CYS A 247 -23.56 -1.06 -4.89
CA CYS A 247 -24.02 -0.02 -3.98
C CYS A 247 -24.37 1.28 -4.72
N THR A 248 -24.38 1.26 -6.05
CA THR A 248 -24.77 2.40 -6.87
C THR A 248 -25.88 2.04 -7.86
N GLY A 249 -26.63 3.04 -8.31
CA GLY A 249 -27.61 2.82 -9.36
C GLY A 249 -27.94 4.10 -10.12
N THR A 250 -28.34 3.94 -11.38
CA THR A 250 -28.85 5.05 -12.19
C THR A 250 -30.08 4.65 -12.99
N MET A 251 -30.85 5.67 -13.38
CA MET A 251 -32.04 5.60 -14.21
C MET A 251 -31.83 6.27 -15.58
N THR A 252 -30.61 6.72 -15.90
CA THR A 252 -30.28 7.32 -17.21
C THR A 252 -30.50 6.32 -18.37
N GLY A 253 -30.30 5.02 -18.13
CA GLY A 253 -30.35 3.98 -19.15
C GLY A 253 -29.18 4.09 -20.16
N ARG A 254 -29.34 3.51 -21.36
CA ARG A 254 -28.38 3.62 -22.49
C ARG A 254 -26.96 3.12 -22.19
N GLY A 255 -26.80 2.17 -21.26
CA GLY A 255 -25.49 1.69 -20.84
C GLY A 255 -24.72 2.68 -19.96
N ALA A 256 -25.39 3.69 -19.38
CA ALA A 256 -24.73 4.75 -18.63
C ALA A 256 -24.03 4.23 -17.36
N GLN A 257 -24.61 3.22 -16.69
CA GLN A 257 -24.01 2.61 -15.52
C GLN A 257 -22.70 1.90 -15.92
N GLU A 258 -22.76 1.03 -16.92
CA GLU A 258 -21.63 0.26 -17.41
C GLU A 258 -20.52 1.17 -17.93
N LEU A 259 -20.87 2.26 -18.62
CA LEU A 259 -19.90 3.24 -19.10
C LEU A 259 -19.21 3.97 -17.94
N ALA A 260 -19.97 4.42 -16.92
CA ALA A 260 -19.41 5.09 -15.75
C ALA A 260 -18.48 4.15 -14.97
N GLU A 261 -18.91 2.91 -14.72
CA GLU A 261 -18.09 1.88 -14.08
C GLU A 261 -16.82 1.56 -14.88
N TYR A 262 -16.93 1.46 -16.21
CA TYR A 262 -15.79 1.24 -17.08
C TYR A 262 -14.78 2.38 -16.98
N GLN A 263 -15.23 3.63 -17.14
CA GLN A 263 -14.37 4.82 -17.05
C GLN A 263 -13.65 4.91 -15.71
N ILE A 264 -14.37 4.68 -14.60
CA ILE A 264 -13.79 4.71 -13.27
C ILE A 264 -12.69 3.64 -13.15
N SER A 265 -12.98 2.41 -13.56
CA SER A 265 -12.03 1.31 -13.43
C SER A 265 -10.79 1.39 -14.32
N GLN A 266 -10.88 2.06 -15.45
CA GLN A 266 -9.75 2.17 -16.38
C GLN A 266 -8.89 3.39 -16.09
N ASN A 267 -9.49 4.49 -15.62
CA ASN A 267 -8.85 5.80 -15.65
C ASN A 267 -8.81 6.52 -14.30
N MET A 268 -9.74 6.26 -13.38
CA MET A 268 -9.93 7.11 -12.20
C MET A 268 -9.67 6.40 -10.87
N GLY A 269 -9.59 5.06 -10.89
CA GLY A 269 -9.35 4.26 -9.70
C GLY A 269 -9.86 2.84 -9.88
N PHE A 270 -10.55 2.33 -8.87
CA PHE A 270 -10.96 0.93 -8.79
C PHE A 270 -12.48 0.79 -8.74
N VAL A 271 -12.99 -0.34 -9.21
CA VAL A 271 -14.40 -0.73 -9.07
C VAL A 271 -14.46 -2.12 -8.46
N THR A 272 -15.21 -2.24 -7.38
CA THR A 272 -15.49 -3.49 -6.67
C THR A 272 -16.96 -3.53 -6.27
N ASN A 273 -17.37 -4.49 -5.43
CA ASN A 273 -18.74 -4.65 -4.94
C ASN A 273 -18.80 -4.86 -3.43
N SER A 274 -20.00 -4.75 -2.86
CA SER A 274 -20.24 -4.91 -1.42
C SER A 274 -19.83 -6.27 -0.90
N SER A 275 -20.03 -7.34 -1.68
CA SER A 275 -19.63 -8.71 -1.31
C SER A 275 -18.12 -8.79 -1.15
N ALA A 276 -17.34 -8.30 -2.11
CA ALA A 276 -15.88 -8.27 -2.04
C ALA A 276 -15.38 -7.40 -0.88
N LEU A 277 -16.03 -6.27 -0.58
CA LEU A 277 -15.74 -5.47 0.63
C LEU A 277 -16.03 -6.27 1.91
N CYS A 278 -17.14 -7.01 1.95
CA CYS A 278 -17.53 -7.81 3.11
C CYS A 278 -16.68 -9.06 3.31
N GLU A 279 -16.13 -9.62 2.23
CA GLU A 279 -15.23 -10.77 2.23
C GLU A 279 -13.76 -10.38 2.35
N ALA A 280 -13.44 -9.10 2.10
CA ALA A 280 -12.09 -8.59 2.16
C ALA A 280 -11.46 -8.94 3.50
N GLU A 281 -10.35 -9.65 3.45
CA GLU A 281 -9.62 -10.02 4.65
C GLU A 281 -8.94 -8.75 5.16
N LEU A 282 -9.04 -8.50 6.47
CA LEU A 282 -7.92 -7.88 7.14
C LEU A 282 -6.89 -9.02 7.22
N PRO A 283 -5.86 -9.08 6.37
CA PRO A 283 -4.67 -9.70 6.85
C PRO A 283 -4.40 -9.01 8.19
N PHE A 284 -4.46 -9.78 9.27
CA PHE A 284 -3.51 -9.54 10.33
C PHE A 284 -2.16 -9.67 9.63
N ILE A 285 -1.73 -8.55 9.05
CA ILE A 285 -0.34 -8.25 8.97
C ILE A 285 0.01 -7.96 10.45
N THR A 286 0.04 -9.01 11.29
CA THR A 286 1.35 -9.24 11.90
C THR A 286 2.26 -9.14 10.71
N PRO A 287 3.16 -8.14 10.66
CA PRO A 287 4.21 -8.20 9.68
C PRO A 287 4.60 -9.67 9.61
N LYS A 288 4.89 -10.21 8.45
CA LYS A 288 6.00 -11.14 8.51
C LYS A 288 7.19 -10.28 8.98
N ALA A 289 7.21 -9.85 10.26
CA ALA A 289 8.18 -10.21 11.26
C ALA A 289 8.86 -11.38 10.64
N CYS A 290 10.08 -11.09 10.19
CA CYS A 290 10.98 -12.11 9.74
C CYS A 290 10.83 -13.22 10.79
N LYS A 291 10.06 -14.27 10.46
CA LYS A 291 9.57 -15.27 11.42
C LYS A 291 10.71 -16.23 11.68
N LEU A 292 11.81 -15.62 12.09
CA LEU A 292 13.16 -15.97 11.80
C LEU A 292 14.03 -15.63 13.01
N CYS A 293 13.60 -14.68 13.85
CA CYS A 293 14.37 -14.14 14.96
C CYS A 293 13.58 -13.92 16.26
N ASP A 294 12.38 -14.50 16.47
CA ASP A 294 11.69 -14.41 17.78
C ASP A 294 12.58 -14.87 18.96
N GLN A 295 13.65 -15.63 18.67
CA GLN A 295 14.66 -16.09 19.63
C GLN A 295 15.93 -15.22 19.70
N ILE A 296 16.15 -14.25 18.79
CA ILE A 296 17.43 -13.53 18.61
C ILE A 296 17.31 -12.02 18.85
N ILE A 297 16.33 -11.35 18.22
CA ILE A 297 16.12 -9.90 18.38
C ILE A 297 14.64 -9.58 18.20
N ASP A 298 14.16 -8.53 18.86
CA ASP A 298 12.77 -8.09 18.70
C ASP A 298 12.51 -7.58 17.27
N ASP A 299 11.26 -7.63 16.85
CA ASP A 299 10.82 -7.13 15.55
C ASP A 299 11.18 -5.65 15.41
N PHE A 300 11.72 -5.27 14.24
CA PHE A 300 12.09 -3.89 13.92
C PHE A 300 11.79 -3.56 12.46
N LEU A 301 11.56 -2.28 12.17
CA LEU A 301 11.38 -1.77 10.81
C LEU A 301 12.76 -1.54 10.18
N PRO A 302 13.16 -2.26 9.11
CA PRO A 302 14.45 -2.04 8.48
C PRO A 302 14.44 -0.71 7.70
N SER A 303 15.43 0.15 7.98
CA SER A 303 15.64 1.40 7.26
C SER A 303 16.70 1.29 6.16
N LEU A 304 17.49 0.20 6.15
CA LEU A 304 18.54 -0.05 5.18
C LEU A 304 18.45 -1.48 4.64
N THR A 305 18.95 -1.70 3.42
CA THR A 305 19.12 -3.03 2.84
C THR A 305 20.57 -3.50 3.02
N LEU A 306 20.74 -4.72 3.55
CA LEU A 306 22.06 -5.33 3.78
C LEU A 306 22.40 -6.36 2.68
N SER A 307 23.44 -6.06 1.90
CA SER A 307 24.04 -6.98 0.94
C SER A 307 25.32 -7.59 1.52
N VAL A 308 25.37 -8.92 1.61
CA VAL A 308 26.55 -9.67 2.06
C VAL A 308 27.02 -10.58 0.93
N SER A 309 28.29 -10.47 0.53
CA SER A 309 28.84 -11.25 -0.57
C SER A 309 30.21 -11.86 -0.26
N TRP A 310 30.45 -13.06 -0.76
CA TRP A 310 31.74 -13.75 -0.78
C TRP A 310 32.22 -13.87 -2.23
N LYS A 311 33.47 -14.29 -2.43
CA LYS A 311 34.07 -14.47 -3.77
C LYS A 311 33.26 -15.35 -4.74
N LYS A 312 32.35 -16.21 -4.24
CA LYS A 312 31.61 -17.18 -5.06
C LYS A 312 30.10 -17.22 -4.82
N ASP A 313 29.61 -16.70 -3.70
CA ASP A 313 28.19 -16.74 -3.34
C ASP A 313 27.81 -15.43 -2.61
N GLY A 314 26.54 -15.03 -2.68
CA GLY A 314 25.95 -13.94 -1.90
C GLY A 314 24.93 -14.45 -0.90
N ALA A 315 24.58 -13.64 0.10
CA ALA A 315 23.48 -13.92 1.03
C ALA A 315 22.14 -13.43 0.45
N ASP A 316 21.26 -14.38 0.13
CA ASP A 316 19.93 -14.11 -0.45
C ASP A 316 18.84 -14.57 0.53
N LEU A 317 18.71 -13.90 1.68
CA LEU A 317 17.64 -14.09 2.68
C LEU A 317 17.25 -15.57 2.91
N GLY A 318 18.23 -16.37 3.36
CA GLY A 318 18.00 -17.78 3.70
C GLY A 318 18.39 -18.79 2.63
N ASN A 319 19.20 -18.39 1.65
CA ASN A 319 19.88 -19.34 0.79
C ASN A 319 20.88 -20.20 1.60
N THR A 320 21.19 -21.41 1.10
CA THR A 320 22.13 -22.32 1.77
C THR A 320 23.50 -22.27 1.09
N ILE A 321 24.51 -21.79 1.80
CA ILE A 321 25.88 -21.67 1.29
C ILE A 321 26.76 -22.79 1.88
N LYS A 322 27.67 -23.32 1.06
CA LYS A 322 28.60 -24.37 1.49
C LYS A 322 29.65 -23.76 2.42
N PRO A 323 29.96 -24.35 3.59
CA PRO A 323 30.95 -23.79 4.53
C PRO A 323 32.31 -23.43 3.90
N LYS A 324 32.76 -24.20 2.89
CA LYS A 324 34.00 -23.93 2.13
C LYS A 324 34.02 -22.59 1.39
N HIS A 325 32.87 -21.96 1.13
CA HIS A 325 32.77 -20.67 0.45
C HIS A 325 32.65 -19.50 1.44
N LEU A 326 32.45 -19.80 2.74
CA LEU A 326 32.27 -18.83 3.83
C LEU A 326 33.55 -18.60 4.64
N GLN A 327 34.69 -19.16 4.20
CA GLN A 327 35.95 -19.18 4.96
C GLN A 327 36.65 -17.82 5.00
N SER A 328 36.46 -16.99 3.97
CA SER A 328 36.93 -15.60 3.99
C SER A 328 35.86 -14.68 4.54
N GLN A 329 36.27 -13.57 5.16
CA GLN A 329 35.38 -12.48 5.53
C GLN A 329 34.57 -12.01 4.30
N PRO A 330 33.25 -11.76 4.43
CA PRO A 330 32.44 -11.24 3.35
C PRO A 330 32.70 -9.75 3.09
N SER A 331 32.44 -9.30 1.86
CA SER A 331 32.19 -7.90 1.57
C SER A 331 30.78 -7.53 1.98
N ILE A 332 30.64 -6.39 2.65
CA ILE A 332 29.35 -5.87 3.08
C ILE A 332 29.10 -4.53 2.41
N THR A 333 27.88 -4.39 1.91
CA THR A 333 27.35 -3.13 1.39
C THR A 333 26.01 -2.84 2.03
N LEU A 334 25.83 -1.61 2.52
CA LEU A 334 24.56 -1.09 2.99
C LEU A 334 23.97 -0.17 1.92
N HIS A 335 22.72 -0.40 1.56
CA HIS A 335 22.00 0.39 0.58
C HIS A 335 20.87 1.15 1.26
N ASP A 336 20.86 2.47 1.07
CA ASP A 336 19.73 3.31 1.43
C ASP A 336 18.69 3.26 0.31
N SER A 337 17.48 2.83 0.66
CA SER A 337 16.37 2.70 -0.29
C SER A 337 15.44 3.93 -0.24
N THR A 338 15.70 4.88 0.66
CA THR A 338 14.94 6.11 0.83
C THR A 338 15.53 7.22 -0.05
N GLY A 339 15.20 7.18 -1.35
CA GLY A 339 15.52 8.26 -2.28
C GLY A 339 14.71 9.53 -2.00
N SER A 340 15.07 10.28 -0.96
CA SER A 340 14.68 11.68 -0.80
C SER A 340 15.92 12.56 -0.93
N VAL A 341 15.77 13.64 -1.70
CA VAL A 341 16.78 14.66 -1.97
C VAL A 341 17.11 15.42 -0.69
N THR A 342 17.95 14.83 0.15
CA THR A 342 18.85 15.53 1.07
C THR A 342 20.02 14.58 1.37
N SER A 343 21.07 14.67 0.54
CA SER A 343 22.39 14.18 0.93
C SER A 343 22.89 15.07 2.07
N THR A 344 22.45 14.78 3.29
CA THR A 344 23.30 14.98 4.45
C THR A 344 24.11 13.71 4.57
N LYS A 345 25.41 13.78 4.29
CA LYS A 345 26.39 12.81 4.75
C LYS A 345 26.23 12.65 6.27
N SER A 346 25.31 11.83 6.70
CA SER A 346 25.21 11.43 8.09
C SER A 346 26.42 10.55 8.31
N GLY A 347 27.46 11.09 8.95
CA GLY A 347 28.65 10.34 9.40
C GLY A 347 28.33 9.33 10.50
N LEU A 348 27.16 8.69 10.42
CA LEU A 348 26.69 7.66 11.32
C LEU A 348 27.52 6.42 11.06
N THR A 349 28.14 5.91 12.12
CA THR A 349 28.88 4.66 12.10
C THR A 349 27.93 3.50 12.36
N TYR A 350 27.87 2.56 11.42
CA TYR A 350 27.07 1.34 11.57
C TYR A 350 27.92 0.22 12.19
N VAL A 351 27.26 -0.61 13.00
CA VAL A 351 27.84 -1.80 13.62
C VAL A 351 27.22 -3.03 13.01
N ILE A 352 28.02 -4.02 12.64
CA ILE A 352 27.56 -5.26 12.05
C ILE A 352 27.95 -6.43 12.92
N THR A 353 27.01 -7.33 13.11
CA THR A 353 27.21 -8.55 13.88
C THR A 353 26.82 -9.78 13.09
N LEU A 354 27.52 -10.89 13.31
CA LEU A 354 27.15 -12.23 12.85
C LEU A 354 26.94 -13.14 14.06
N THR A 355 25.74 -13.73 14.17
CA THR A 355 25.36 -14.65 15.26
C THR A 355 24.89 -16.01 14.73
N ASP A 356 25.20 -17.09 15.44
CA ASP A 356 24.70 -18.46 15.20
C ASP A 356 23.79 -18.87 16.38
N PRO A 357 22.45 -18.85 16.20
CA PRO A 357 21.50 -19.26 17.23
C PRO A 357 21.38 -20.79 17.36
N ASP A 358 21.91 -21.56 16.41
CA ASP A 358 21.66 -23.00 16.30
C ASP A 358 22.84 -23.83 16.84
N ALA A 359 23.80 -23.24 17.55
CA ALA A 359 24.96 -23.93 18.10
C ALA A 359 24.63 -24.71 19.40
N PRO A 360 25.14 -25.95 19.61
CA PRO A 360 25.92 -26.78 18.69
C PRO A 360 25.08 -27.50 17.63
N SER A 361 23.77 -27.60 17.83
CA SER A 361 22.81 -28.25 16.94
C SER A 361 21.48 -27.52 16.98
N ARG A 362 20.80 -27.41 15.83
CA ARG A 362 19.47 -26.80 15.75
C ARG A 362 18.42 -27.49 16.63
N ASP A 363 18.55 -28.80 16.83
CA ASP A 363 17.61 -29.58 17.65
C ASP A 363 17.88 -29.42 19.15
N ASN A 364 19.08 -28.96 19.53
CA ASN A 364 19.47 -28.70 20.93
C ASN A 364 20.51 -27.57 21.00
N PRO A 365 20.09 -26.29 20.93
CA PRO A 365 20.99 -25.14 20.80
C PRO A 365 21.56 -24.69 22.17
N GLU A 366 22.19 -25.60 22.92
CA GLU A 366 22.75 -25.32 24.25
C GLU A 366 23.83 -24.22 24.26
N TRP A 367 24.47 -23.95 23.12
CA TRP A 367 25.52 -22.92 22.99
C TRP A 367 25.03 -21.68 22.21
N GLY A 368 23.76 -21.68 21.81
CA GLY A 368 23.11 -20.55 21.15
C GLY A 368 22.83 -19.43 22.17
N GLU A 369 23.13 -18.17 21.89
CA GLU A 369 23.69 -17.63 20.66
C GLU A 369 25.23 -17.57 20.65
N MET A 370 25.86 -17.97 19.54
CA MET A 370 27.31 -17.89 19.37
C MET A 370 27.71 -16.66 18.55
N CYS A 371 28.58 -15.82 19.11
CA CYS A 371 29.12 -14.63 18.45
C CYS A 371 30.22 -14.99 17.43
N HIS A 372 29.92 -14.81 16.14
CA HIS A 372 30.83 -15.13 15.05
C HIS A 372 31.64 -13.91 14.59
N TRP A 373 31.08 -12.71 14.61
CA TRP A 373 31.77 -11.52 14.13
C TRP A 373 31.13 -10.24 14.68
N ILE A 374 31.94 -9.24 15.02
CA ILE A 374 31.50 -7.87 15.31
C ILE A 374 32.44 -6.92 14.58
N ALA A 375 31.90 -6.09 13.71
CA ALA A 375 32.64 -5.10 12.94
C ALA A 375 31.99 -3.72 13.03
N THR A 376 32.82 -2.69 12.91
CA THR A 376 32.40 -1.29 12.96
C THR A 376 32.84 -0.54 11.71
N ASN A 377 32.34 0.69 11.55
CA ASN A 377 32.76 1.64 10.53
C ASN A 377 32.44 1.19 9.09
N VAL A 378 31.26 0.59 8.90
CA VAL A 378 30.79 0.19 7.56
C VAL A 378 30.22 1.40 6.83
N SER A 379 30.81 1.74 5.68
CA SER A 379 30.35 2.83 4.82
C SER A 379 29.07 2.46 4.05
N VAL A 380 28.12 3.39 3.99
CA VAL A 380 26.94 3.31 3.10
C VAL A 380 27.38 3.69 1.69
N SER A 381 27.08 2.87 0.70
CA SER A 381 27.34 3.21 -0.71
C SER A 381 26.10 3.86 -1.33
N GLU A 382 26.24 5.07 -1.85
CA GLU A 382 25.29 5.66 -2.78
C GLU A 382 25.48 4.99 -4.16
N GLU A 383 24.76 3.90 -4.44
CA GLU A 383 24.61 3.43 -5.83
C GLU A 383 23.26 3.87 -6.36
N THR A 384 23.27 4.95 -7.15
CA THR A 384 22.18 5.33 -8.03
C THR A 384 21.99 4.28 -9.12
N LEU A 385 21.00 3.39 -8.97
CA LEU A 385 20.46 2.65 -10.11
C LEU A 385 19.54 3.59 -10.90
N SER A 386 20.13 4.24 -11.91
CA SER A 386 19.38 4.94 -12.96
C SER A 386 18.58 3.92 -13.78
N VAL A 387 17.26 3.93 -13.62
CA VAL A 387 16.32 3.27 -14.55
C VAL A 387 15.43 4.34 -15.16
N LEU A 388 16.04 5.32 -15.83
CA LEU A 388 15.36 6.22 -16.78
C LEU A 388 16.30 6.50 -17.96
N PRO A 389 15.85 6.40 -19.22
CA PRO A 389 16.54 7.06 -20.32
C PRO A 389 16.16 8.54 -20.28
N LEU A 390 17.05 9.40 -19.77
CA LEU A 390 16.91 10.85 -19.92
C LEU A 390 17.72 11.35 -21.12
N PRO A 391 17.21 12.33 -21.87
CA PRO A 391 17.85 12.85 -23.09
C PRO A 391 19.15 13.59 -22.79
N GLU A 392 20.15 13.35 -23.63
CA GLU A 392 21.49 13.96 -23.58
C GLU A 392 21.40 15.49 -23.72
N PHE A 393 21.51 16.22 -22.61
CA PHE A 393 22.06 17.58 -22.64
C PHE A 393 22.81 17.86 -21.33
N GLY A 394 24.14 17.83 -21.41
CA GLY A 394 25.00 18.73 -20.65
C GLY A 394 25.45 18.31 -19.24
N LEU A 395 25.81 17.05 -19.01
CA LEU A 395 26.61 16.68 -17.83
C LEU A 395 27.97 16.14 -18.25
N THR A 396 29.00 16.86 -17.82
CA THR A 396 30.42 16.53 -17.99
C THR A 396 30.79 15.31 -17.16
N ASP A 397 31.44 14.33 -17.81
CA ASP A 397 32.14 13.22 -17.17
C ASP A 397 33.02 13.73 -16.03
N THR A 398 32.60 13.46 -14.80
CA THR A 398 33.48 13.53 -13.63
C THR A 398 33.29 12.25 -12.85
N THR A 399 34.01 11.22 -13.29
CA THR A 399 34.33 10.05 -12.48
C THR A 399 35.18 10.52 -11.30
N ILE A 400 34.54 10.74 -10.15
CA ILE A 400 35.27 10.88 -8.90
C ILE A 400 35.52 9.46 -8.36
N ASP A 401 36.68 8.93 -8.71
CA ASP A 401 37.23 7.70 -8.13
C ASP A 401 37.67 8.01 -6.68
N VAL A 402 36.76 7.82 -5.72
CA VAL A 402 37.11 7.84 -4.28
C VAL A 402 37.38 6.43 -3.81
N SER A 403 38.58 5.94 -4.13
CA SER A 403 39.23 4.88 -3.38
C SER A 403 39.63 5.40 -1.99
N MET A 404 38.79 5.17 -0.99
CA MET A 404 39.15 5.30 0.42
C MET A 404 39.31 3.91 1.01
N LYS A 405 40.56 3.53 1.27
CA LYS A 405 40.98 2.31 1.95
C LYS A 405 40.51 2.33 3.41
N GLY A 406 39.60 1.44 3.76
CA GLY A 406 39.33 1.05 5.14
C GLY A 406 38.34 -0.10 5.16
N GLY A 407 38.79 -1.32 5.45
CA GLY A 407 37.87 -2.42 5.75
C GLY A 407 37.14 -2.15 7.08
N PRO A 408 36.11 -2.94 7.41
CA PRO A 408 35.45 -2.83 8.71
C PRO A 408 36.46 -2.98 9.84
N ASP A 409 36.40 -2.14 10.87
CA ASP A 409 37.24 -2.27 12.05
C ASP A 409 36.66 -3.37 12.94
N ASP A 410 37.32 -4.53 12.96
CA ASP A 410 36.88 -5.72 13.70
C ASP A 410 37.01 -5.52 15.22
N VAL A 411 35.87 -5.54 15.93
CA VAL A 411 35.81 -5.55 17.39
C VAL A 411 36.00 -6.98 17.91
N ILE A 412 35.43 -7.96 17.20
CA ILE A 412 35.66 -9.40 17.32
C ILE A 412 35.95 -9.95 15.93
N GLU A 413 37.08 -10.65 15.77
CA GLU A 413 37.50 -11.24 14.49
C GLU A 413 36.47 -12.22 13.91
N TYR A 414 36.34 -12.20 12.58
CA TYR A 414 35.42 -13.07 11.84
C TYR A 414 35.75 -14.56 12.04
N LYS A 415 34.84 -15.29 12.69
CA LYS A 415 34.87 -16.75 12.80
C LYS A 415 33.97 -17.34 11.71
N PRO A 416 34.51 -18.11 10.76
CA PRO A 416 33.72 -18.58 9.62
C PRO A 416 32.61 -19.56 10.05
N PRO A 417 31.43 -19.49 9.41
CA PRO A 417 30.36 -20.49 9.55
C PRO A 417 30.86 -21.91 9.27
N GLY A 418 30.62 -22.82 10.22
CA GLY A 418 31.21 -24.16 10.21
C GLY A 418 30.44 -25.13 11.11
N PRO A 419 29.19 -25.49 10.75
CA PRO A 419 28.37 -26.38 11.57
C PRO A 419 29.06 -27.74 11.76
N PRO A 420 28.99 -28.35 12.96
CA PRO A 420 29.58 -29.67 13.19
C PRO A 420 28.96 -30.78 12.31
N PRO A 421 29.63 -31.93 12.15
CA PRO A 421 29.03 -33.07 11.47
C PRO A 421 27.78 -33.57 12.21
N LYS A 422 26.76 -34.01 11.45
CA LYS A 422 25.49 -34.56 11.97
C LYS A 422 24.58 -33.60 12.77
N THR A 423 24.80 -32.28 12.72
CA THR A 423 23.98 -31.28 13.44
C THR A 423 22.94 -30.56 12.56
N GLY A 424 22.76 -31.01 11.32
CA GLY A 424 21.78 -30.41 10.41
C GLY A 424 22.24 -29.08 9.80
N LYS A 425 21.28 -28.21 9.50
CA LYS A 425 21.50 -26.85 8.96
C LYS A 425 21.53 -25.85 10.12
N HIS A 426 22.55 -25.01 10.15
CA HIS A 426 22.65 -23.88 11.08
C HIS A 426 22.32 -22.58 10.37
N ARG A 427 21.64 -21.67 11.07
CA ARG A 427 21.40 -20.28 10.67
C ARG A 427 22.60 -19.43 11.06
N TYR A 428 22.97 -18.53 10.16
CA TYR A 428 23.95 -17.48 10.43
C TYR A 428 23.28 -16.15 10.09
N VAL A 429 23.05 -15.34 11.11
CA VAL A 429 22.25 -14.11 11.01
C VAL A 429 23.17 -12.90 11.09
N PHE A 430 23.11 -12.06 10.07
CA PHE A 430 23.75 -10.76 10.03
C PHE A 430 22.75 -9.70 10.49
N LEU A 431 23.14 -8.89 11.47
CA LEU A 431 22.37 -7.74 11.94
C LEU A 431 23.22 -6.48 11.82
N VAL A 432 22.57 -5.39 11.43
CA VAL A 432 23.17 -4.05 11.35
C VAL A 432 22.50 -3.18 12.38
N PHE A 433 23.30 -2.45 13.14
CA PHE A 433 22.84 -1.55 14.18
C PHE A 433 23.31 -0.12 13.94
N ALA A 434 22.47 0.83 14.36
CA ALA A 434 22.80 2.24 14.50
C ALA A 434 22.77 2.64 15.99
N PRO A 435 23.52 3.68 16.40
CA PRO A 435 23.46 4.18 17.77
C PRO A 435 22.11 4.83 18.08
N LYS A 436 21.48 4.47 19.20
CA LYS A 436 20.19 5.04 19.67
C LYS A 436 20.20 6.56 19.76
N ASN A 437 21.36 7.13 20.11
CA ASN A 437 21.51 8.57 20.32
C ASN A 437 21.85 9.33 19.03
N GLY A 438 21.93 8.65 17.87
CA GLY A 438 22.27 9.27 16.58
C GLY A 438 23.66 9.92 16.53
N THR A 439 24.57 9.52 17.43
CA THR A 439 25.92 10.09 17.49
C THR A 439 26.75 9.72 16.27
N THR A 440 27.56 10.67 15.81
CA THR A 440 28.57 10.49 14.76
C THR A 440 29.98 10.28 15.34
N GLU A 441 30.12 10.29 16.67
CA GLU A 441 31.38 9.98 17.36
C GLU A 441 31.68 8.47 17.32
N PRO A 442 32.97 8.06 17.37
CA PRO A 442 33.35 6.66 17.40
C PRO A 442 32.68 5.90 18.56
N LEU A 443 32.02 4.78 18.26
CA LEU A 443 31.33 3.98 19.25
C LEU A 443 32.32 3.20 20.14
N HIS A 444 32.27 3.41 21.45
CA HIS A 444 33.01 2.62 22.44
C HIS A 444 32.24 1.34 22.79
N LEU A 445 32.35 0.32 21.94
CA LEU A 445 31.66 -0.95 22.11
C LEU A 445 32.35 -1.86 23.14
N SER A 446 31.55 -2.49 23.99
CA SER A 446 32.01 -3.55 24.90
C SER A 446 32.32 -4.83 24.12
N LYS A 447 33.44 -5.49 24.44
CA LYS A 447 33.79 -6.79 23.86
C LYS A 447 33.17 -7.91 24.70
N PRO A 448 32.37 -8.82 24.11
CA PRO A 448 31.97 -10.07 24.75
C PRO A 448 33.16 -10.79 25.38
N LYS A 449 33.00 -11.25 26.63
CA LYS A 449 34.06 -12.00 27.35
C LYS A 449 34.34 -13.36 26.73
N ASP A 450 33.32 -13.96 26.12
CA ASP A 450 33.39 -15.21 25.36
C ASP A 450 32.43 -15.11 24.16
N ARG A 451 32.60 -15.99 23.16
CA ARG A 451 31.73 -16.08 21.99
C ARG A 451 30.44 -16.84 22.31
N GLN A 452 30.47 -17.80 23.22
CA GLN A 452 29.28 -18.53 23.66
C GLN A 452 28.36 -17.62 24.48
N HIS A 453 27.06 -17.62 24.20
CA HIS A 453 26.05 -16.74 24.79
C HIS A 453 26.44 -15.25 24.79
N TRP A 454 27.24 -14.82 23.80
CA TRP A 454 27.77 -13.46 23.76
C TRP A 454 28.51 -13.02 25.05
N GLY A 455 29.04 -13.98 25.82
CA GLY A 455 29.77 -13.72 27.06
C GLY A 455 28.91 -13.32 28.26
N THR A 456 27.59 -13.43 28.15
CA THR A 456 26.61 -13.15 29.23
C THR A 456 26.63 -14.21 30.32
N GLY A 457 26.96 -15.46 29.98
CA GLY A 457 26.97 -16.60 30.90
C GLY A 457 25.58 -17.15 31.24
N GLU A 458 24.51 -16.61 30.64
CA GLU A 458 23.13 -17.06 30.80
C GLU A 458 22.67 -17.86 29.58
N GLU A 459 21.87 -18.90 29.82
CA GLU A 459 21.23 -19.68 28.75
C GLU A 459 20.24 -18.77 28.01
N ARG A 460 20.48 -18.53 26.71
CA ARG A 460 19.78 -17.57 25.82
C ARG A 460 20.22 -16.10 25.86
N GLY A 461 21.28 -15.75 26.59
CA GLY A 461 21.89 -14.43 26.44
C GLY A 461 22.52 -14.28 25.05
N GLY A 462 22.28 -13.15 24.39
CA GLY A 462 22.53 -13.04 22.94
C GLY A 462 22.85 -11.65 22.43
N VAL A 463 22.77 -11.49 21.10
CA VAL A 463 23.04 -10.21 20.42
C VAL A 463 22.12 -9.08 20.90
N ARG A 464 20.90 -9.43 21.34
CA ARG A 464 19.91 -8.50 21.90
C ARG A 464 20.41 -7.77 23.14
N ASP A 465 20.87 -8.51 24.14
CA ASP A 465 21.30 -7.93 25.43
C ASP A 465 22.55 -7.08 25.22
N TRP A 466 23.48 -7.59 24.43
CA TRP A 466 24.67 -6.85 24.05
C TRP A 466 24.34 -5.54 23.30
N ALA A 467 23.41 -5.57 22.33
CA ALA A 467 22.98 -4.35 21.65
C ALA A 467 22.31 -3.36 22.61
N GLY A 468 21.52 -3.85 23.57
CA GLY A 468 20.91 -3.06 24.64
C GLY A 468 21.94 -2.33 25.49
N ASP A 469 22.95 -3.04 26.01
CA ASP A 469 24.02 -2.51 26.86
C ASP A 469 24.89 -1.48 26.13
N ASN A 470 25.05 -1.63 24.81
CA ASN A 470 25.82 -0.69 23.98
C ASN A 470 24.95 0.43 23.38
N GLY A 471 23.66 0.52 23.72
CA GLY A 471 22.79 1.58 23.25
C GLY A 471 22.54 1.56 21.75
N LEU A 472 22.41 0.37 21.15
CA LEU A 472 22.26 0.15 19.72
C LEU A 472 20.82 -0.22 19.33
N VAL A 473 20.39 0.18 18.14
CA VAL A 473 19.09 -0.17 17.53
C VAL A 473 19.29 -0.87 16.19
N PRO A 474 18.57 -1.97 15.91
CA PRO A 474 18.68 -2.68 14.64
C PRO A 474 18.06 -1.87 13.49
N VAL A 475 18.75 -1.86 12.34
CA VAL A 475 18.35 -1.08 11.14
C VAL A 475 18.34 -1.91 9.86
N ALA A 476 19.01 -3.07 9.83
CA ALA A 476 18.93 -4.03 8.73
C ALA A 476 19.29 -5.45 9.20
N ALA A 477 18.83 -6.46 8.45
CA ALA A 477 19.18 -7.86 8.70
C ALA A 477 19.29 -8.65 7.39
N ASN A 478 20.15 -9.67 7.37
CA ASN A 478 20.23 -10.68 6.32
C ASN A 478 20.71 -12.00 6.93
N PHE A 479 20.51 -13.15 6.30
CA PHE A 479 20.91 -14.42 6.87
C PHE A 479 21.14 -15.49 5.81
N ILE A 480 21.90 -16.51 6.19
CA ILE A 480 22.18 -17.69 5.36
C ILE A 480 22.02 -18.96 6.20
N TYR A 481 21.86 -20.10 5.52
CA TYR A 481 22.06 -21.40 6.13
C TYR A 481 23.41 -21.98 5.72
N ALA A 482 24.10 -22.65 6.63
CA ALA A 482 25.23 -23.52 6.28
C ALA A 482 24.98 -24.95 6.77
N LYS A 483 25.52 -25.93 6.03
CA LYS A 483 25.38 -27.35 6.35
C LYS A 483 26.71 -28.08 6.14
N ASN A 484 27.10 -28.91 7.10
CA ASN A 484 28.29 -29.76 6.94
C ASN A 484 28.03 -30.82 5.87
N LYS A 485 29.06 -31.16 5.07
CA LYS A 485 28.96 -32.21 4.04
C LYS A 485 28.76 -33.61 4.64
N LYS A 486 29.30 -33.84 5.84
CA LYS A 486 29.11 -35.09 6.60
C LYS A 486 27.89 -34.92 7.49
N GLN A 487 26.78 -35.53 7.07
CA GLN A 487 25.52 -35.54 7.83
C GLN A 487 25.27 -36.92 8.40
#